data_AF-A0A7C4ANS8-F1
#
_entry.id   AF-A0A7C4ANS8-F1
#
_cell.length_a   1.000
_cell.length_b   1.000
_cell.length_c   1.000
_cell.angle_alpha   90.00
_cell.angle_beta   90.00
_cell.angle_gamma   90.00
#
_symmetry.space_group_name_H-M   'P 1'
#
loop_
_entity.id
_entity.type
_entity.pdbx_description
1 polymer ?
#
loop_
_entity_poly.entity_id
_entity_poly.type
_entity_poly.pdbx_seq_one_letter_code
_entity_poly.pdbx_strand_id
1 'polypeptide(L)'
;VFSPDRQTESITVSDEDLRTYYEKNKESFQEPEKARVQYVLFDPHDFEPRVEVTDAEIQEYYQSETDRFSLPHQVRARHLLLKVEKGASPEQEQKVREKALQLRARIAQGEDFATLAQKFSEDTASAPKGGDLGYFKKGDMVKPFEQVAFSLKAGEVSEPVRTPFGFHIIRVEDIKEARVQPLDEVRETIRAEIRKEKAQELAQQEAKRAYNRLFKSKNLEEYARDSGMKLLTTDFFAYGQGPEDTPDNEVFSREAFGLEPGDLSAALALGQKYALIKLLEKKPSAIPELSQVRETVRARVEKEKRTEQARTSAQTALASLRNGTITWDGLVRDKGLEVKSAEIRRAGDYIAGLGTLPQLKEEVFSLSVEQPFPASVYQTDQGSVVVKFKERQTADPAQFEKQASALRQSLIRSKQRELFDQFLNTLKTKTEIWVDTKRFAGV
;
A
#
# COMPACT_ATOMS: atom_id res chain seq x y z
N VAL A 1 20.90 8.08 -26.77
CA VAL A 1 20.34 9.25 -26.05
C VAL A 1 21.44 10.29 -25.91
N PHE A 2 21.17 11.53 -26.28
CA PHE A 2 22.02 12.67 -25.96
C PHE A 2 21.70 13.10 -24.53
N SER A 3 22.49 12.59 -23.58
CA SER A 3 22.32 12.90 -22.16
C SER A 3 23.02 14.21 -21.80
N PRO A 4 22.45 15.02 -20.89
CA PRO A 4 23.11 16.19 -20.31
C PRO A 4 24.48 15.84 -19.71
N ASP A 5 24.63 14.67 -19.10
CA ASP A 5 25.85 14.26 -18.38
C ASP A 5 27.01 13.86 -19.30
N ARG A 6 26.74 13.64 -20.59
CA ARG A 6 27.74 13.27 -21.60
C ARG A 6 28.27 14.47 -22.40
N GLN A 7 27.80 15.68 -22.12
CA GLN A 7 28.30 16.88 -22.77
C GLN A 7 29.68 17.26 -22.22
N THR A 8 30.69 17.31 -23.09
CA THR A 8 32.09 17.54 -22.72
C THR A 8 32.55 18.98 -22.92
N GLU A 9 31.75 19.84 -23.56
CA GLU A 9 32.12 21.25 -23.70
C GLU A 9 31.94 21.97 -22.36
N SER A 10 32.89 22.85 -22.05
CA SER A 10 32.86 23.62 -20.81
C SER A 10 31.64 24.54 -20.77
N ILE A 11 30.72 24.30 -19.84
CA ILE A 11 29.59 25.19 -19.62
C ILE A 11 30.04 26.36 -18.77
N THR A 12 29.97 27.54 -19.37
CA THR A 12 30.19 28.78 -18.65
C THR A 12 28.87 29.25 -18.06
N VAL A 13 28.80 29.35 -16.73
CA VAL A 13 27.68 29.97 -16.01
C VAL A 13 28.11 31.36 -15.57
N SER A 14 27.48 32.37 -16.18
CA SER A 14 27.70 33.77 -15.84
C SER A 14 26.80 34.21 -14.68
N ASP A 15 27.16 35.30 -14.03
CA ASP A 15 26.37 35.89 -12.95
C ASP A 15 24.97 36.33 -13.42
N GLU A 16 24.85 36.75 -14.69
CA GLU A 16 23.57 37.11 -15.28
C GLU A 16 22.67 35.87 -15.50
N ASP A 17 23.24 34.71 -15.82
CA ASP A 17 22.50 33.45 -15.89
C ASP A 17 21.92 33.07 -14.53
N LEU A 18 22.71 33.22 -13.46
CA LEU A 18 22.29 32.95 -12.08
C LEU A 18 21.15 33.89 -11.68
N ARG A 19 21.30 35.19 -11.96
CA ARG A 19 20.28 36.21 -11.66
C ARG A 19 18.97 35.93 -12.40
N THR A 20 19.05 35.64 -13.70
CA THR A 20 17.89 35.35 -14.55
C THR A 20 17.18 34.09 -14.09
N TYR A 21 17.93 33.01 -13.81
CA TYR A 21 17.34 31.76 -13.34
C TYR A 21 16.68 31.93 -11.97
N TYR A 22 17.33 32.63 -11.04
CA TYR A 22 16.81 32.86 -9.71
C TYR A 22 15.52 33.69 -9.73
N GLU A 23 15.46 34.80 -10.50
CA GLU A 23 14.23 35.59 -10.60
C GLU A 23 13.10 34.82 -11.29
N LYS A 24 13.40 34.01 -12.31
CA LYS A 24 12.40 33.17 -13.00
C LYS A 24 11.84 32.04 -12.10
N ASN A 25 12.66 31.49 -11.21
CA ASN A 25 12.31 30.31 -10.39
C ASN A 25 12.23 30.63 -8.89
N LYS A 26 12.02 31.90 -8.53
CA LYS A 26 12.14 32.44 -7.18
C LYS A 26 11.31 31.66 -6.15
N GLU A 27 10.07 31.37 -6.50
CA GLU A 27 9.14 30.60 -5.64
C GLU A 27 9.63 29.17 -5.34
N SER A 28 10.39 28.55 -6.25
CA SER A 28 10.95 27.20 -6.04
C SER A 28 12.06 27.13 -4.99
N PHE A 29 12.57 28.31 -4.57
CA PHE A 29 13.55 28.45 -3.49
C PHE A 29 12.91 28.87 -2.18
N GLN A 30 11.58 29.04 -2.13
CA GLN A 30 10.89 29.36 -0.90
C GLN A 30 11.18 28.29 0.14
N GLU A 31 11.81 28.70 1.24
CA GLU A 31 11.95 27.83 2.39
C GLU A 31 10.64 27.92 3.20
N PRO A 32 10.09 26.76 3.64
CA PRO A 32 8.94 26.78 4.52
C PRO A 32 9.33 27.43 5.85
N GLU A 33 8.31 27.87 6.58
CA GLU A 33 8.50 28.27 7.97
C GLU A 33 9.14 27.12 8.76
N LYS A 34 10.08 27.44 9.64
CA LYS A 34 10.79 26.47 10.47
C LYS A 34 10.69 26.85 11.95
N ALA A 35 10.53 25.86 12.81
CA ALA A 35 10.48 26.05 14.25
C ALA A 35 11.64 25.31 14.92
N ARG A 36 12.10 25.84 16.05
CA ARG A 36 13.01 25.17 16.98
C ARG A 36 12.38 25.19 18.36
N VAL A 37 12.29 24.04 19.00
CA VAL A 37 11.59 23.91 20.28
C VAL A 37 12.43 23.21 21.34
N GLN A 38 12.08 23.47 22.59
CA GLN A 38 12.39 22.61 23.71
C GLN A 38 11.16 21.81 24.10
N TYR A 39 11.35 20.61 24.62
CA TYR A 39 10.24 19.82 25.14
C TYR A 39 10.68 18.86 26.23
N VAL A 40 9.71 18.42 27.01
CA VAL A 40 9.82 17.27 27.91
C VAL A 40 8.78 16.25 27.49
N LEU A 41 9.15 14.98 27.55
CA LEU A 41 8.32 13.84 27.16
C LEU A 41 7.91 13.04 28.38
N PHE A 42 6.63 12.71 28.47
CA PHE A 42 6.04 11.83 29.47
C PHE A 42 5.72 10.52 28.78
N ASP A 43 6.66 9.58 28.83
CA ASP A 43 6.49 8.23 28.30
C ASP A 43 5.84 7.34 29.37
N PRO A 44 4.67 6.72 29.14
CA PRO A 44 4.03 5.81 30.09
C PRO A 44 4.97 4.76 30.66
N HIS A 45 5.95 4.30 29.88
CA HIS A 45 6.90 3.28 30.33
C HIS A 45 7.71 3.74 31.56
N ASP A 46 8.07 5.03 31.63
CA ASP A 46 8.82 5.61 32.75
C ASP A 46 7.98 5.65 34.05
N PHE A 47 6.66 5.51 33.94
CA PHE A 47 5.73 5.54 35.06
C PHE A 47 5.30 4.14 35.52
N GLU A 48 5.56 3.08 34.76
CA GLU A 48 5.21 1.70 35.13
C GLU A 48 5.73 1.30 36.53
N PRO A 49 6.97 1.64 36.95
CA PRO A 49 7.47 1.28 38.29
C PRO A 49 6.72 1.98 39.44
N ARG A 50 5.98 3.06 39.16
CA ARG A 50 5.20 3.83 40.15
C ARG A 50 3.76 3.31 40.27
N VAL A 51 3.36 2.36 39.42
CA VAL A 51 2.00 1.84 39.35
C VAL A 51 1.92 0.50 40.06
N GLU A 52 1.10 0.45 41.11
CA GLU A 52 0.70 -0.80 41.73
C GLU A 52 -0.59 -1.33 41.08
N VAL A 53 -0.58 -2.62 40.76
CA VAL A 53 -1.77 -3.35 40.26
C VAL A 53 -2.17 -4.35 41.32
N THR A 54 -3.35 -4.14 41.89
CA THR A 54 -3.90 -4.96 42.95
C THR A 54 -4.60 -6.19 42.39
N ASP A 55 -4.70 -7.23 43.22
CA ASP A 55 -5.40 -8.45 42.85
C ASP A 55 -6.91 -8.23 42.62
N ALA A 56 -7.49 -7.25 43.31
CA ALA A 56 -8.88 -6.83 43.13
C ALA A 56 -9.12 -6.22 41.74
N GLU A 57 -8.21 -5.37 41.25
CA GLU A 57 -8.29 -4.79 39.90
C GLU A 57 -8.18 -5.87 38.82
N ILE A 58 -7.28 -6.85 39.00
CA ILE A 58 -7.13 -7.98 38.08
C ILE A 58 -8.42 -8.82 38.05
N GLN A 59 -9.04 -9.05 39.20
CA GLN A 59 -10.29 -9.78 39.29
C GLN A 59 -11.45 -9.02 38.64
N GLU A 60 -11.58 -7.71 38.90
CA GLU A 60 -12.60 -6.86 38.29
C GLU A 60 -12.48 -6.84 36.77
N TYR A 61 -11.26 -6.63 36.25
CA TYR A 61 -10.98 -6.62 34.82
C TYR A 61 -11.35 -7.95 34.16
N TYR A 62 -10.99 -9.07 34.79
CA TYR A 62 -11.36 -10.39 34.29
C TYR A 62 -12.87 -10.60 34.24
N GLN A 63 -13.60 -10.12 35.25
CA GLN A 63 -15.05 -10.24 35.33
C GLN A 63 -15.74 -9.35 34.28
N SER A 64 -15.28 -8.12 34.07
CA SER A 64 -15.84 -7.20 33.08
C SER A 64 -15.58 -7.66 31.64
N GLU A 65 -14.49 -8.38 31.39
CA GLU A 65 -14.04 -8.82 30.06
C GLU A 65 -14.15 -10.35 29.86
N THR A 66 -15.05 -11.03 30.56
CA THR A 66 -15.16 -12.52 30.57
C THR A 66 -15.29 -13.13 29.16
N ASP A 67 -16.02 -12.47 28.25
CA ASP A 67 -16.19 -12.93 26.87
C ASP A 67 -14.86 -12.96 26.10
N ARG A 68 -13.94 -12.05 26.41
CA ARG A 68 -12.61 -11.98 25.79
C ARG A 68 -11.74 -13.18 26.14
N PHE A 69 -11.96 -13.76 27.31
CA PHE A 69 -11.25 -14.94 27.80
C PHE A 69 -11.99 -16.25 27.48
N SER A 70 -13.08 -16.18 26.72
CA SER A 70 -13.83 -17.35 26.29
C SER A 70 -13.23 -17.94 25.01
N LEU A 71 -12.66 -19.14 25.13
CA LEU A 71 -12.24 -19.94 23.98
C LEU A 71 -13.46 -20.64 23.41
N PRO A 72 -13.77 -20.45 22.10
CA PRO A 72 -14.91 -21.10 21.48
C PRO A 72 -14.66 -22.60 21.34
N HIS A 73 -15.75 -23.37 21.28
CA HIS A 73 -15.69 -24.79 20.94
C HIS A 73 -15.22 -24.94 19.48
N GLN A 74 -14.18 -25.75 19.26
CA GLN A 74 -13.55 -25.98 17.97
C GLN A 74 -13.46 -27.47 17.65
N VAL A 75 -13.63 -27.81 16.38
CA VAL A 75 -13.51 -29.18 15.88
C VAL A 75 -12.40 -29.21 14.85
N ARG A 76 -11.52 -30.20 14.94
CA ARG A 76 -10.60 -30.56 13.85
C ARG A 76 -11.22 -31.70 13.07
N ALA A 77 -11.39 -31.53 11.77
CA ALA A 77 -11.97 -32.58 10.93
C ALA A 77 -11.19 -32.78 9.63
N ARG A 78 -11.29 -34.01 9.12
CA ARG A 78 -11.00 -34.33 7.72
C ARG A 78 -12.31 -34.42 6.94
N HIS A 79 -12.25 -34.10 5.65
CA HIS A 79 -13.37 -34.37 4.76
C HIS A 79 -12.97 -34.95 3.40
N LEU A 80 -13.93 -35.62 2.78
CA LEU A 80 -13.87 -36.08 1.40
C LEU A 80 -15.09 -35.52 0.68
N LEU A 81 -14.89 -34.63 -0.29
CA LEU A 81 -15.95 -34.04 -1.09
C LEU A 81 -16.10 -34.80 -2.41
N LEU A 82 -17.32 -35.22 -2.73
CA LEU A 82 -17.72 -35.58 -4.09
C LEU A 82 -18.69 -34.52 -4.61
N LYS A 83 -18.32 -33.84 -5.70
CA LYS A 83 -19.07 -32.69 -6.20
C LYS A 83 -20.37 -33.11 -6.84
N VAL A 84 -21.40 -32.27 -6.66
CA VAL A 84 -22.66 -32.36 -7.41
C VAL A 84 -22.85 -31.05 -8.13
N GLU A 85 -22.95 -31.09 -9.46
CA GLU A 85 -23.13 -29.89 -10.27
C GLU A 85 -24.45 -29.18 -9.93
N LYS A 86 -24.45 -27.85 -10.04
CA LYS A 86 -25.65 -27.05 -9.82
C LYS A 86 -26.67 -27.36 -10.91
N GLY A 87 -27.80 -27.96 -10.53
CA GLY A 87 -28.84 -28.39 -11.47
C GLY A 87 -28.73 -29.85 -11.91
N ALA A 88 -27.87 -30.65 -11.25
CA ALA A 88 -27.82 -32.09 -11.47
C ALA A 88 -29.20 -32.75 -11.29
N SER A 89 -29.50 -33.74 -12.12
CA SER A 89 -30.75 -34.51 -12.00
C SER A 89 -30.75 -35.35 -10.71
N PRO A 90 -31.94 -35.73 -10.19
CA PRO A 90 -32.04 -36.62 -9.03
C PRO A 90 -31.23 -37.92 -9.19
N GLU A 91 -31.16 -38.48 -10.40
CA GLU A 91 -30.39 -39.68 -10.71
C GLU A 91 -28.87 -39.43 -10.63
N GLN A 92 -28.41 -38.26 -11.06
CA GLN A 92 -27.00 -37.87 -10.94
C GLN A 92 -26.61 -37.65 -9.48
N GLU A 93 -27.45 -36.94 -8.71
CA GLU A 93 -27.23 -36.73 -7.28
C GLU A 93 -27.19 -38.06 -6.52
N GLN A 94 -28.11 -38.98 -6.83
CA GLN A 94 -28.16 -40.30 -6.22
C GLN A 94 -26.90 -41.13 -6.52
N LYS A 95 -26.35 -41.08 -7.74
CA LYS A 95 -25.08 -41.75 -8.08
C LYS A 95 -23.90 -41.23 -7.25
N VAL A 96 -23.81 -39.91 -7.06
CA VAL A 96 -22.75 -39.31 -6.23
C VAL A 96 -22.92 -39.71 -4.77
N ARG A 97 -24.17 -39.76 -4.28
CA ARG A 97 -24.49 -40.24 -2.93
C ARG A 97 -24.10 -41.70 -2.73
N GLU A 98 -24.41 -42.58 -3.68
CA GLU A 98 -24.02 -43.99 -3.64
C GLU A 98 -22.50 -44.17 -3.62
N LYS A 99 -21.77 -43.37 -4.41
CA LYS A 99 -20.30 -43.35 -4.37
C LYS A 99 -19.78 -42.89 -3.00
N ALA A 100 -20.39 -41.87 -2.40
CA ALA A 100 -20.03 -41.43 -1.05
C ALA A 100 -20.30 -42.54 -0.01
N LEU A 101 -21.43 -43.25 -0.11
CA LEU A 101 -21.74 -44.39 0.76
C LEU A 101 -20.72 -45.53 0.62
N GLN A 102 -20.29 -45.84 -0.61
CA GLN A 102 -19.25 -46.85 -0.86
C GLN A 102 -17.90 -46.46 -0.26
N LEU A 103 -17.48 -45.20 -0.42
CA LEU A 103 -16.24 -44.70 0.18
C LEU A 103 -16.30 -44.73 1.71
N ARG A 104 -17.44 -44.37 2.30
CA ARG A 104 -17.65 -44.48 3.74
C ARG A 104 -17.60 -45.93 4.22
N ALA A 105 -18.19 -46.87 3.50
CA ALA A 105 -18.13 -48.29 3.86
C ALA A 105 -16.69 -48.82 3.88
N ARG A 106 -15.84 -48.37 2.93
CA ARG A 106 -14.42 -48.69 2.91
C ARG A 106 -13.66 -48.12 4.11
N ILE A 107 -13.97 -46.87 4.49
CA ILE A 107 -13.44 -46.26 5.73
C ILE A 107 -13.85 -47.10 6.95
N ALA A 108 -15.11 -47.52 7.04
CA ALA A 108 -15.60 -48.36 8.14
C ALA A 108 -14.96 -49.76 8.17
N GLN A 109 -14.53 -50.29 7.02
CA GLN A 109 -13.77 -51.54 6.89
C GLN A 109 -12.28 -51.39 7.23
N GLY A 110 -11.82 -50.18 7.60
CA GLY A 110 -10.45 -49.91 8.04
C GLY A 110 -9.52 -49.35 6.98
N GLU A 111 -10.03 -48.98 5.79
CA GLU A 111 -9.21 -48.27 4.81
C GLU A 111 -8.92 -46.84 5.29
N ASP A 112 -7.70 -46.37 5.06
CA ASP A 112 -7.24 -45.06 5.54
C ASP A 112 -8.01 -43.90 4.88
N PHE A 113 -8.59 -43.04 5.71
CA PHE A 113 -9.40 -41.90 5.26
C PHE A 113 -8.56 -40.93 4.42
N ALA A 114 -7.33 -40.62 4.86
CA ALA A 114 -6.48 -39.65 4.19
C ALA A 114 -6.12 -40.11 2.77
N THR A 115 -5.82 -41.39 2.58
CA THR A 115 -5.57 -42.02 1.29
C THR A 115 -6.79 -41.94 0.38
N LEU A 116 -7.99 -42.25 0.91
CA LEU A 116 -9.23 -42.13 0.16
C LEU A 116 -9.55 -40.67 -0.22
N ALA A 117 -9.31 -39.72 0.68
CA ALA A 117 -9.48 -38.30 0.41
C ALA A 117 -8.52 -37.81 -0.68
N GLN A 118 -7.23 -38.17 -0.62
CA GLN A 118 -6.24 -37.84 -1.66
C GLN A 118 -6.65 -38.38 -3.04
N LYS A 119 -7.21 -39.59 -3.08
CA LYS A 119 -7.53 -40.28 -4.33
C LYS A 119 -8.88 -39.87 -4.93
N PHE A 120 -9.88 -39.61 -4.09
CA PHE A 120 -11.28 -39.48 -4.52
C PHE A 120 -11.93 -38.14 -4.17
N SER A 121 -11.36 -37.34 -3.27
CA SER A 121 -11.93 -36.03 -2.95
C SER A 121 -11.72 -35.06 -4.11
N GLU A 122 -12.77 -34.33 -4.44
CA GLU A 122 -12.81 -33.28 -5.45
C GLU A 122 -12.62 -31.87 -4.84
N ASP A 123 -12.31 -31.80 -3.55
CA ASP A 123 -11.81 -30.58 -2.90
C ASP A 123 -10.30 -30.44 -3.12
N THR A 124 -9.91 -29.53 -4.02
CA THR A 124 -8.52 -29.32 -4.40
C THR A 124 -7.66 -28.72 -3.28
N ALA A 125 -8.26 -28.12 -2.26
CA ALA A 125 -7.53 -27.48 -1.17
C ALA A 125 -7.06 -28.48 -0.11
N SER A 126 -7.96 -29.34 0.38
CA SER A 126 -7.65 -30.29 1.45
C SER A 126 -7.26 -31.68 0.95
N ALA A 127 -7.69 -32.10 -0.26
CA ALA A 127 -7.41 -33.45 -0.76
C ALA A 127 -5.92 -33.84 -0.72
N PRO A 128 -4.96 -32.99 -1.15
CA PRO A 128 -3.53 -33.32 -1.07
C PRO A 128 -3.05 -33.57 0.38
N LYS A 129 -3.69 -32.95 1.37
CA LYS A 129 -3.41 -33.09 2.81
C LYS A 129 -4.24 -34.21 3.47
N GLY A 130 -4.79 -35.13 2.68
CA GLY A 130 -5.66 -36.20 3.17
C GLY A 130 -6.97 -35.68 3.73
N GLY A 131 -7.48 -34.57 3.18
CA GLY A 131 -8.75 -33.97 3.58
C GLY A 131 -8.71 -33.13 4.86
N ASP A 132 -7.54 -32.89 5.47
CA ASP A 132 -7.44 -32.15 6.75
C ASP A 132 -7.81 -30.67 6.58
N LEU A 133 -8.78 -30.22 7.39
CA LEU A 133 -9.25 -28.84 7.43
C LEU A 133 -8.63 -28.03 8.58
N GLY A 134 -7.89 -28.67 9.49
CA GLY A 134 -7.47 -28.05 10.75
C GLY A 134 -8.65 -27.81 11.70
N TYR A 135 -8.43 -27.00 12.75
CA TYR A 135 -9.50 -26.61 13.68
C TYR A 135 -10.33 -25.47 13.10
N PHE A 136 -11.64 -25.59 13.22
CA PHE A 136 -12.59 -24.55 12.88
C PHE A 136 -13.65 -24.41 13.99
N LYS A 137 -14.21 -23.21 14.14
CA LYS A 137 -15.32 -22.90 15.05
C LYS A 137 -16.64 -22.82 14.27
N LYS A 138 -17.75 -22.73 15.01
CA LYS A 138 -19.04 -22.41 14.40
C LYS A 138 -18.97 -21.08 13.65
N GLY A 139 -19.55 -21.04 12.44
CA GLY A 139 -19.51 -19.93 11.49
C GLY A 139 -18.47 -20.11 10.38
N ASP A 140 -17.46 -20.96 10.55
CA ASP A 140 -16.36 -21.10 9.58
C ASP A 140 -16.73 -22.02 8.40
N MET A 141 -17.72 -22.90 8.57
CA MET A 141 -18.13 -23.90 7.58
C MET A 141 -19.59 -23.70 7.16
N VAL A 142 -19.97 -24.23 5.99
CA VAL A 142 -21.38 -24.20 5.57
C VAL A 142 -22.26 -24.97 6.54
N LYS A 143 -23.43 -24.40 6.85
CA LYS A 143 -24.32 -24.87 7.93
C LYS A 143 -24.56 -26.39 7.97
N PRO A 144 -24.85 -27.10 6.86
CA PRO A 144 -25.08 -28.55 6.92
C PRO A 144 -23.82 -29.35 7.28
N PHE A 145 -22.64 -28.91 6.81
CA PHE A 145 -21.36 -29.53 7.15
C PHE A 145 -21.05 -29.32 8.62
N GLU A 146 -21.14 -28.08 9.08
CA GLU A 146 -20.89 -27.68 10.46
C GLU A 146 -21.78 -28.46 11.44
N GLN A 147 -23.09 -28.50 11.21
CA GLN A 147 -24.03 -29.18 12.11
C GLN A 147 -23.65 -30.64 12.35
N VAL A 148 -23.18 -31.34 11.31
CA VAL A 148 -22.75 -32.73 11.43
C VAL A 148 -21.39 -32.82 12.10
N ALA A 149 -20.40 -32.01 11.68
CA ALA A 149 -19.06 -32.03 12.26
C ALA A 149 -19.07 -31.79 13.77
N PHE A 150 -19.90 -30.84 14.24
CA PHE A 150 -20.05 -30.52 15.66
C PHE A 150 -20.95 -31.50 16.43
N SER A 151 -21.64 -32.45 15.78
CA SER A 151 -22.40 -33.51 16.44
C SER A 151 -21.63 -34.81 16.62
N LEU A 152 -20.52 -34.98 15.90
CA LEU A 152 -19.68 -36.18 15.94
C LEU A 152 -18.71 -36.12 17.12
N LYS A 153 -18.33 -37.30 17.61
CA LYS A 153 -17.22 -37.45 18.56
C LYS A 153 -15.90 -37.60 17.82
N ALA A 154 -14.79 -37.31 18.52
CA ALA A 154 -13.45 -37.58 17.99
C ALA A 154 -13.30 -39.05 17.56
N GLY A 155 -12.81 -39.26 16.35
CA GLY A 155 -12.69 -40.55 15.67
C GLY A 155 -13.90 -40.97 14.86
N GLU A 156 -15.07 -40.35 15.02
CA GLU A 156 -16.29 -40.75 14.29
C GLU A 156 -16.30 -40.23 12.85
N VAL A 157 -16.98 -41.00 11.98
CA VAL A 157 -17.16 -40.70 10.56
C VAL A 157 -18.65 -40.51 10.26
N SER A 158 -19.00 -39.38 9.66
CA SER A 158 -20.38 -39.03 9.32
C SER A 158 -20.99 -39.96 8.27
N GLU A 159 -22.31 -39.96 8.20
CA GLU A 159 -23.02 -40.25 6.94
C GLU A 159 -22.64 -39.22 5.84
N PRO A 160 -22.82 -39.52 4.55
CA PRO A 160 -22.65 -38.52 3.49
C PRO A 160 -23.56 -37.30 3.70
N VAL A 161 -22.94 -36.15 3.94
CA VAL A 161 -23.60 -34.88 4.22
C VAL A 161 -23.78 -34.10 2.92
N ARG A 162 -25.03 -33.81 2.56
CA ARG A 162 -25.33 -32.97 1.40
C ARG A 162 -25.15 -31.50 1.74
N THR A 163 -24.29 -30.81 0.99
CA THR A 163 -24.11 -29.34 1.01
C THR A 163 -24.26 -28.80 -0.40
N PRO A 164 -24.30 -27.47 -0.64
CA PRO A 164 -24.33 -26.91 -2.00
C PRO A 164 -23.18 -27.35 -2.92
N PHE A 165 -22.07 -27.85 -2.36
CA PHE A 165 -20.90 -28.29 -3.13
C PHE A 165 -20.98 -29.76 -3.56
N GLY A 166 -21.83 -30.56 -2.92
CA GLY A 166 -21.97 -31.99 -3.18
C GLY A 166 -22.16 -32.80 -1.91
N PHE A 167 -21.63 -34.02 -1.88
CA PHE A 167 -21.65 -34.89 -0.70
C PHE A 167 -20.30 -34.90 -0.01
N HIS A 168 -20.31 -34.70 1.30
CA HIS A 168 -19.13 -34.75 2.15
C HIS A 168 -19.18 -35.95 3.08
N ILE A 169 -18.09 -36.69 3.18
CA ILE A 169 -17.85 -37.60 4.29
C ILE A 169 -16.93 -36.85 5.24
N ILE A 170 -17.30 -36.75 6.51
CA ILE A 170 -16.59 -35.97 7.53
C ILE A 170 -16.07 -36.93 8.57
N ARG A 171 -14.81 -36.79 8.97
CA ARG A 171 -14.24 -37.48 10.13
C ARG A 171 -13.75 -36.43 11.12
N VAL A 172 -14.23 -36.48 12.36
CA VAL A 172 -13.69 -35.62 13.41
C VAL A 172 -12.42 -36.26 13.97
N GLU A 173 -11.34 -35.50 14.00
CA GLU A 173 -10.04 -35.95 14.51
C GLU A 173 -9.86 -35.57 15.97
N ASP A 174 -10.26 -34.35 16.34
CA ASP A 174 -10.13 -33.83 17.68
C ASP A 174 -11.17 -32.75 17.98
N ILE A 175 -11.50 -32.57 19.25
CA ILE A 175 -12.48 -31.60 19.73
C ILE A 175 -11.85 -30.79 20.87
N LYS A 176 -11.86 -29.46 20.73
CA LYS A 176 -11.52 -28.52 21.80
C LYS A 176 -12.81 -27.92 22.33
N GLU A 177 -13.14 -28.28 23.56
CA GLU A 177 -14.35 -27.77 24.21
C GLU A 177 -14.28 -26.26 24.44
N ALA A 178 -15.46 -25.62 24.40
CA ALA A 178 -15.55 -24.23 24.83
C ALA A 178 -15.17 -24.16 26.30
N ARG A 179 -14.25 -23.25 26.62
CA ARG A 179 -13.86 -22.99 28.00
C ARG A 179 -13.53 -21.53 28.18
N VAL A 180 -13.86 -21.00 29.34
CA VAL A 180 -13.32 -19.72 29.78
C VAL A 180 -11.93 -19.99 30.35
N GLN A 181 -10.93 -19.26 29.87
CA GLN A 181 -9.58 -19.35 30.43
C GLN A 181 -9.63 -18.87 31.87
N PRO A 182 -9.27 -19.69 32.88
CA PRO A 182 -9.34 -19.28 34.27
C PRO A 182 -8.42 -18.09 34.53
N LEU A 183 -8.78 -17.27 35.54
CA LEU A 183 -8.02 -16.07 35.91
C LEU A 183 -6.53 -16.36 36.05
N ASP A 184 -6.13 -17.48 36.66
CA ASP A 184 -4.73 -17.84 36.85
C ASP A 184 -3.96 -18.02 35.54
N GLU A 185 -4.60 -18.48 34.45
CA GLU A 185 -3.96 -18.62 33.13
C GLU A 185 -3.68 -17.26 32.48
N VAL A 186 -4.49 -16.25 32.77
CA VAL A 186 -4.43 -14.92 32.12
C VAL A 186 -4.00 -13.79 33.06
N ARG A 187 -3.73 -14.11 34.34
CA ARG A 187 -3.46 -13.15 35.41
C ARG A 187 -2.35 -12.17 35.08
N GLU A 188 -1.22 -12.67 34.60
CA GLU A 188 -0.05 -11.83 34.31
C GLU A 188 -0.24 -11.00 33.04
N THR A 189 -0.99 -11.49 32.06
CA THR A 189 -1.40 -10.70 30.89
C THR A 189 -2.28 -9.54 31.32
N ILE A 190 -3.33 -9.81 32.12
CA ILE A 190 -4.22 -8.78 32.66
C ILE A 190 -3.44 -7.78 33.53
N ARG A 191 -2.54 -8.26 34.40
CA ARG A 191 -1.69 -7.40 35.23
C ARG A 191 -0.85 -6.44 34.38
N ALA A 192 -0.25 -6.93 33.30
CA ALA A 192 0.55 -6.11 32.40
C ALA A 192 -0.30 -5.06 31.65
N GLU A 193 -1.50 -5.44 31.19
CA GLU A 193 -2.44 -4.53 30.53
C GLU A 193 -2.91 -3.42 31.47
N ILE A 194 -3.39 -3.77 32.66
CA ILE A 194 -3.82 -2.79 33.68
C ILE A 194 -2.63 -1.88 34.06
N ARG A 195 -1.43 -2.45 34.23
CA ARG A 195 -0.23 -1.64 34.54
C ARG A 195 0.02 -0.61 33.45
N LYS A 196 -0.05 -1.02 32.18
CA LYS A 196 0.16 -0.12 31.05
C LYS A 196 -0.90 0.99 30.98
N GLU A 197 -2.17 0.64 31.16
CA GLU A 197 -3.28 1.60 31.18
C GLU A 197 -3.11 2.62 32.31
N LYS A 198 -2.87 2.16 33.53
CA LYS A 198 -2.63 3.04 34.70
C LYS A 198 -1.37 3.88 34.54
N ALA A 199 -0.31 3.34 33.92
CA ALA A 199 0.91 4.10 33.66
C ALA A 199 0.67 5.21 32.61
N GLN A 200 -0.15 4.95 31.61
CA GLN A 200 -0.58 5.96 30.63
C GLN A 200 -1.42 7.05 31.28
N GLU A 201 -2.39 6.69 32.13
CA GLU A 201 -3.18 7.65 32.91
C GLU A 201 -2.30 8.49 33.82
N LEU A 202 -1.32 7.87 34.50
CA LEU A 202 -0.37 8.58 35.36
C LEU A 202 0.49 9.55 34.54
N ALA A 203 1.02 9.13 33.40
CA ALA A 203 1.79 10.00 32.49
C ALA A 203 0.96 11.21 32.05
N GLN A 204 -0.31 11.02 31.70
CA GLN A 204 -1.23 12.10 31.35
C GLN A 204 -1.45 13.07 32.52
N GLN A 205 -1.68 12.55 33.73
CA GLN A 205 -1.89 13.35 34.93
C GLN A 205 -0.63 14.15 35.28
N GLU A 206 0.55 13.54 35.20
CA GLU A 206 1.83 14.20 35.48
C GLU A 206 2.13 15.28 34.43
N ALA A 207 1.82 15.04 33.14
CA ALA A 207 1.92 16.06 32.10
C ALA A 207 1.00 17.26 32.38
N LYS A 208 -0.24 17.02 32.83
CA LYS A 208 -1.18 18.07 33.22
C LYS A 208 -0.72 18.84 34.46
N ARG A 209 -0.17 18.14 35.46
CA ARG A 209 0.42 18.77 36.66
C ARG A 209 1.62 19.62 36.30
N ALA A 210 2.49 19.13 35.42
CA ALA A 210 3.63 19.85 34.89
C ALA A 210 3.19 21.15 34.20
N TYR A 211 2.19 21.07 33.32
CA TYR A 211 1.61 22.24 32.65
C TYR A 211 1.12 23.27 33.67
N ASN A 212 0.33 22.86 34.66
CA ASN A 212 -0.20 23.78 35.68
C ASN A 212 0.90 24.46 36.50
N ARG A 213 1.99 23.74 36.82
CA ARG A 213 3.14 24.30 37.54
C ARG A 213 3.91 25.29 36.65
N LEU A 214 4.07 24.97 35.38
CA LEU A 214 4.81 25.77 34.41
C LEU A 214 4.02 26.95 33.83
N PHE A 215 2.69 26.95 33.94
CA PHE A 215 1.82 27.95 33.31
C PHE A 215 2.23 29.40 33.64
N LYS A 216 2.72 29.64 34.86
CA LYS A 216 3.18 30.97 35.29
C LYS A 216 4.65 31.27 34.94
N SER A 217 5.55 30.29 35.10
CA SER A 217 6.99 30.52 34.93
C SER A 217 7.47 30.37 33.50
N LYS A 218 6.83 29.49 32.71
CA LYS A 218 7.26 29.03 31.38
C LYS A 218 8.73 28.56 31.34
N ASN A 219 9.31 28.24 32.50
CA ASN A 219 10.71 27.84 32.66
C ASN A 219 10.83 26.32 32.64
N LEU A 220 10.80 25.76 31.43
CA LEU A 220 10.85 24.31 31.22
C LEU A 220 12.18 23.72 31.67
N GLU A 221 13.25 24.51 31.58
CA GLU A 221 14.61 24.15 31.98
C GLU A 221 14.74 23.94 33.50
N GLU A 222 14.15 24.84 34.28
CA GLU A 222 14.08 24.71 35.74
C GLU A 222 13.20 23.54 36.15
N TYR A 223 12.03 23.38 35.53
CA TYR A 223 11.14 22.27 35.81
C TYR A 223 11.79 20.91 35.53
N ALA A 224 12.46 20.75 34.38
CA ALA A 224 13.17 19.52 34.03
C ALA A 224 14.25 19.18 35.07
N ARG A 225 15.02 20.17 35.53
CA ARG A 225 16.03 20.00 36.59
C ARG A 225 15.41 19.56 37.91
N ASP A 226 14.35 20.22 38.36
CA ASP A 226 13.69 19.94 39.64
C ASP A 226 12.97 18.60 39.67
N SER A 227 12.39 18.20 38.53
CA SER A 227 11.63 16.95 38.38
C SER A 227 12.51 15.76 37.99
N GLY A 228 13.79 15.99 37.67
CA GLY A 228 14.68 14.96 37.13
C GLY A 228 14.32 14.51 35.71
N MET A 229 13.44 15.24 35.01
CA MET A 229 13.07 14.94 33.64
C MET A 229 14.14 15.38 32.64
N LYS A 230 14.26 14.65 31.54
CA LYS A 230 15.17 15.00 30.45
C LYS A 230 14.57 16.15 29.62
N LEU A 231 15.27 17.29 29.59
CA LEU A 231 14.97 18.38 28.66
C LEU A 231 15.57 18.04 27.30
N LEU A 232 14.75 18.12 26.25
CA LEU A 232 15.13 17.86 24.87
C LEU A 232 15.03 19.16 24.05
N THR A 233 15.87 19.30 23.03
CA THR A 233 15.88 20.46 22.13
C THR A 233 16.05 19.97 20.71
N THR A 234 15.22 20.47 19.79
CA THR A 234 15.30 20.10 18.37
C THR A 234 16.27 21.02 17.63
N ASP A 235 16.71 20.57 16.45
CA ASP A 235 17.14 21.49 15.40
C ASP A 235 15.92 22.20 14.77
N PHE A 236 16.14 23.05 13.77
CA PHE A 236 15.05 23.64 13.00
C PHE A 236 14.34 22.59 12.15
N PHE A 237 13.03 22.46 12.33
CA PHE A 237 12.19 21.54 11.55
C PHE A 237 11.04 22.30 10.87
N ALA A 238 10.55 21.78 9.75
CA ALA A 238 9.40 22.32 9.04
C ALA A 238 8.09 21.71 9.55
N TYR A 239 6.95 22.33 9.23
CA TYR A 239 5.63 21.76 9.53
C TYR A 239 5.50 20.34 8.94
N GLY A 240 4.90 19.42 9.69
CA GLY A 240 4.78 17.99 9.34
C GLY A 240 6.02 17.14 9.71
N GLN A 241 7.13 17.78 10.10
CA GLN A 241 8.30 17.11 10.66
C GLN A 241 8.31 17.24 12.18
N GLY A 242 9.08 16.40 12.87
CA GLY A 242 9.21 16.44 14.32
C GLY A 242 10.40 15.60 14.78
N PRO A 243 10.71 15.62 16.08
CA PRO A 243 11.80 14.81 16.63
C PRO A 243 11.47 13.30 16.57
N GLU A 244 12.50 12.48 16.38
CA GLU A 244 12.34 11.03 16.15
C GLU A 244 11.76 10.27 17.33
N ASP A 245 11.90 10.79 18.55
CA ASP A 245 11.44 10.17 19.79
C ASP A 245 9.97 10.48 20.14
N THR A 246 9.32 11.33 19.34
CA THR A 246 7.90 11.64 19.44
C THR A 246 7.11 10.89 18.38
N PRO A 247 6.05 10.13 18.76
CA PRO A 247 5.05 9.71 17.80
C PRO A 247 4.26 10.93 17.28
N ASP A 248 3.59 10.78 16.14
CA ASP A 248 2.67 11.79 15.58
C ASP A 248 3.28 13.18 15.29
N ASN A 249 4.32 13.22 14.45
CA ASN A 249 5.00 14.46 14.02
C ASN A 249 4.06 15.56 13.50
N GLU A 250 2.92 15.20 12.89
CA GLU A 250 1.92 16.16 12.45
C GLU A 250 1.26 16.90 13.62
N VAL A 251 0.92 16.18 14.70
CA VAL A 251 0.33 16.77 15.90
C VAL A 251 1.38 17.61 16.64
N PHE A 252 2.60 17.10 16.77
CA PHE A 252 3.72 17.80 17.39
C PHE A 252 4.01 19.13 16.67
N SER A 253 4.18 19.09 15.35
CA SER A 253 4.48 20.29 14.57
C SER A 253 3.32 21.28 14.55
N ARG A 254 2.07 20.82 14.45
CA ARG A 254 0.91 21.72 14.52
C ARG A 254 0.88 22.52 15.81
N GLU A 255 1.11 21.87 16.94
CA GLU A 255 1.18 22.56 18.23
C GLU A 255 2.36 23.53 18.28
N ALA A 256 3.57 23.05 17.94
CA ALA A 256 4.79 23.86 17.97
C ALA A 256 4.71 25.14 17.12
N PHE A 257 4.14 25.05 15.92
CA PHE A 257 4.00 26.18 15.00
C PHE A 257 2.84 27.13 15.34
N GLY A 258 1.92 26.70 16.20
CA GLY A 258 0.84 27.53 16.73
C GLY A 258 1.22 28.38 17.94
N LEU A 259 2.42 28.18 18.50
CA LEU A 259 2.96 28.95 19.62
C LEU A 259 3.69 30.21 19.15
N GLU A 260 3.79 31.19 20.05
CA GLU A 260 4.73 32.32 19.91
C GLU A 260 6.08 31.99 20.59
N PRO A 261 7.21 32.57 20.14
CA PRO A 261 8.50 32.34 20.78
C PRO A 261 8.48 32.65 22.29
N GLY A 262 8.85 31.66 23.10
CA GLY A 262 8.81 31.69 24.55
C GLY A 262 7.52 31.12 25.17
N ASP A 263 6.49 30.86 24.38
CA ASP A 263 5.26 30.22 24.87
C ASP A 263 5.42 28.72 25.09
N LEU A 264 4.58 28.21 25.97
CA LEU A 264 4.50 26.81 26.36
C LEU A 264 3.15 26.25 25.91
N SER A 265 3.16 25.08 25.29
CA SER A 265 1.96 24.32 24.91
C SER A 265 1.19 23.84 26.14
N ALA A 266 -0.08 23.49 25.92
CA ALA A 266 -0.78 22.58 26.83
C ALA A 266 -0.13 21.18 26.82
N ALA A 267 -0.56 20.31 27.74
CA ALA A 267 -0.18 18.90 27.71
C ALA A 267 -0.69 18.25 26.41
N LEU A 268 0.22 18.03 25.47
CA LEU A 268 -0.07 17.52 24.14
C LEU A 268 -0.03 16.00 24.14
N ALA A 269 -1.09 15.35 23.67
CA ALA A 269 -1.09 13.90 23.47
C ALA A 269 -0.45 13.54 22.12
N LEU A 270 0.46 12.59 22.13
CA LEU A 270 1.20 12.06 20.98
C LEU A 270 1.14 10.53 21.08
N GLY A 271 0.15 9.92 20.43
CA GLY A 271 -0.20 8.51 20.66
C GLY A 271 -0.46 8.20 22.13
N GLN A 272 0.37 7.34 22.74
CA GLN A 272 0.33 7.00 24.17
C GLN A 272 1.21 7.91 25.03
N LYS A 273 2.07 8.75 24.43
CA LYS A 273 2.95 9.67 25.13
C LYS A 273 2.33 11.05 25.26
N TYR A 274 2.89 11.86 26.16
CA TYR A 274 2.49 13.25 26.31
C TYR A 274 3.71 14.17 26.28
N ALA A 275 3.56 15.38 25.74
CA ALA A 275 4.65 16.36 25.67
C ALA A 275 4.20 17.75 26.14
N LEU A 276 5.15 18.49 26.69
CA LEU A 276 5.05 19.94 26.83
C LEU A 276 6.13 20.58 25.98
N ILE A 277 5.73 21.46 25.08
CA ILE A 277 6.57 22.06 24.05
C ILE A 277 6.71 23.54 24.36
N LYS A 278 7.94 24.04 24.36
CA LYS A 278 8.26 25.47 24.44
C LYS A 278 8.89 25.89 23.12
N LEU A 279 8.26 26.83 22.42
CA LEU A 279 8.84 27.36 21.19
C LEU A 279 10.04 28.25 21.55
N LEU A 280 11.22 27.94 21.02
CA LEU A 280 12.40 28.79 21.21
C LEU A 280 12.49 29.87 20.14
N GLU A 281 12.34 29.46 18.89
CA GLU A 281 12.52 30.35 17.75
C GLU A 281 11.68 29.88 16.57
N LYS A 282 11.10 30.85 15.85
CA LYS A 282 10.39 30.65 14.59
C LYS A 282 11.11 31.41 13.49
N LYS A 283 11.44 30.73 12.40
CA LYS A 283 11.98 31.33 11.18
C LYS A 283 10.85 31.42 10.17
N PRO A 284 10.46 32.63 9.75
CA PRO A 284 9.35 32.81 8.81
C PRO A 284 9.67 32.16 7.47
N SER A 285 8.63 31.82 6.71
CA SER A 285 8.83 31.42 5.32
C SER A 285 9.40 32.61 4.55
N ALA A 286 10.53 32.37 3.89
CA ALA A 286 11.23 33.38 3.11
C ALA A 286 11.85 32.72 1.90
N ILE A 287 12.03 33.50 0.84
CA ILE A 287 12.84 33.10 -0.30
C ILE A 287 14.26 33.60 0.01
N PRO A 288 15.24 32.71 0.25
CA PRO A 288 16.61 33.11 0.54
C PRO A 288 17.20 33.92 -0.61
N GLU A 289 18.05 34.89 -0.30
CA GLU A 289 18.70 35.69 -1.35
C GLU A 289 19.57 34.82 -2.26
N LEU A 290 19.79 35.26 -3.51
CA LEU A 290 20.65 34.57 -4.47
C LEU A 290 22.05 34.30 -3.90
N SER A 291 22.58 35.17 -3.04
CA SER A 291 23.86 34.97 -2.35
C SER A 291 23.87 33.71 -1.48
N GLN A 292 22.74 33.40 -0.81
CA GLN A 292 22.58 32.27 0.10
C GLN A 292 22.35 30.96 -0.66
N VAL A 293 21.69 31.01 -1.82
CA VAL A 293 21.40 29.82 -2.65
C VAL A 293 22.24 29.76 -3.93
N ARG A 294 23.34 30.52 -4.02
CA ARG A 294 24.13 30.71 -5.25
C ARG A 294 24.60 29.39 -5.85
N GLU A 295 25.13 28.50 -5.03
CA GLU A 295 25.65 27.20 -5.49
C GLU A 295 24.53 26.24 -5.92
N THR A 296 23.38 26.28 -5.23
CA THR A 296 22.18 25.54 -5.65
C THR A 296 21.66 26.05 -7.00
N VAL A 297 21.59 27.38 -7.17
CA VAL A 297 21.19 28.01 -8.44
C VAL A 297 22.20 27.66 -9.54
N ARG A 298 23.51 27.75 -9.28
CA ARG A 298 24.57 27.38 -10.23
C ARG A 298 24.39 25.94 -10.71
N ALA A 299 24.24 24.98 -9.80
CA ALA A 299 24.05 23.58 -10.15
C ALA A 299 22.79 23.36 -11.03
N ARG A 300 21.70 24.08 -10.74
CA ARG A 300 20.46 24.02 -11.56
C ARG A 300 20.66 24.64 -12.94
N VAL A 301 21.33 25.79 -13.04
CA VAL A 301 21.65 26.46 -14.31
C VAL A 301 22.60 25.61 -15.16
N GLU A 302 23.63 25.02 -14.56
CA GLU A 302 24.53 24.09 -15.25
C GLU A 302 23.75 22.92 -15.84
N LYS A 303 22.83 22.34 -15.06
CA LYS A 303 21.97 21.25 -15.53
C LYS A 303 21.06 21.69 -16.69
N GLU A 304 20.45 22.88 -16.61
CA GLU A 304 19.61 23.41 -17.69
C GLU A 304 20.43 23.63 -18.97
N LYS A 305 21.61 24.25 -18.86
CA LYS A 305 22.52 24.46 -19.99
C LYS A 305 23.01 23.14 -20.60
N ARG A 306 23.37 22.13 -19.79
CA ARG A 306 23.72 20.78 -20.30
C ARG A 306 22.56 20.16 -21.06
N THR A 307 21.35 20.35 -20.57
CA THR A 307 20.14 19.82 -21.20
C THR A 307 19.89 20.48 -22.55
N GLU A 308 20.02 21.81 -22.63
CA GLU A 308 19.85 22.55 -23.88
C GLU A 308 20.96 22.25 -24.89
N GLN A 309 22.19 22.07 -24.43
CA GLN A 309 23.32 21.66 -25.27
C GLN A 309 23.14 20.24 -25.82
N ALA A 310 22.69 19.30 -24.98
CA ALA A 310 22.36 17.95 -25.41
C ALA A 310 21.24 17.95 -26.45
N ARG A 311 20.24 18.81 -26.25
CA ARG A 311 19.14 19.04 -27.21
C ARG A 311 19.65 19.60 -28.54
N THR A 312 20.45 20.65 -28.50
CA THR A 312 21.03 21.27 -29.70
C THR A 312 21.91 20.26 -30.44
N SER A 313 22.78 19.54 -29.73
CA SER A 313 23.62 18.48 -30.30
C SER A 313 22.78 17.38 -30.98
N ALA A 314 21.67 16.97 -30.36
CA ALA A 314 20.75 16.01 -30.95
C ALA A 314 20.07 16.57 -32.21
N GLN A 315 19.65 17.84 -32.19
CA GLN A 315 19.02 18.52 -33.32
C GLN A 315 19.99 18.68 -34.50
N THR A 316 21.23 19.09 -34.24
CA THR A 316 22.29 19.18 -35.25
C THR A 316 22.57 17.80 -35.84
N ALA A 317 22.72 16.77 -35.00
CA ALA A 317 22.92 15.40 -35.48
C ALA A 317 21.75 14.92 -36.35
N LEU A 318 20.51 15.20 -35.95
CA LEU A 318 19.33 14.86 -36.75
C LEU A 318 19.32 15.62 -38.09
N ALA A 319 19.65 16.91 -38.10
CA ALA A 319 19.73 17.69 -39.33
C ALA A 319 20.80 17.14 -40.29
N SER A 320 21.98 16.78 -39.77
CA SER A 320 23.07 16.17 -40.54
C SER A 320 22.73 14.76 -41.03
N LEU A 321 21.91 14.01 -40.30
CA LEU A 321 21.38 12.71 -40.77
C LEU A 321 20.36 12.91 -41.90
N ARG A 322 19.47 13.89 -41.78
CA ARG A 322 18.43 14.17 -42.78
C ARG A 322 18.99 14.72 -44.09
N ASN A 323 20.06 15.50 -44.04
CA ASN A 323 20.71 16.05 -45.23
C ASN A 323 21.80 15.11 -45.81
N GLY A 324 22.05 13.96 -45.19
CA GLY A 324 23.01 12.97 -45.66
C GLY A 324 24.49 13.30 -45.42
N THR A 325 24.81 14.34 -44.62
CA THR A 325 26.21 14.71 -44.31
C THR A 325 26.89 13.68 -43.41
N ILE A 326 26.11 12.99 -42.56
CA ILE A 326 26.61 11.90 -41.71
C ILE A 326 25.72 10.66 -41.84
N THR A 327 26.26 9.49 -41.54
CA THR A 327 25.51 8.23 -41.48
C THR A 327 25.08 7.90 -40.05
N TRP A 328 24.05 7.05 -39.90
CA TRP A 328 23.59 6.58 -38.59
C TRP A 328 24.69 5.90 -37.79
N ASP A 329 25.43 4.98 -38.43
CA ASP A 329 26.51 4.24 -37.77
C ASP A 329 27.72 5.14 -37.46
N GLY A 330 27.97 6.15 -38.30
CA GLY A 330 28.95 7.20 -38.05
C GLY A 330 28.61 8.00 -36.79
N LEU A 331 27.36 8.48 -36.69
CA LEU A 331 26.89 9.20 -35.49
C LEU A 331 27.04 8.36 -34.22
N VAL A 332 26.62 7.09 -34.28
CA VAL A 332 26.67 6.16 -33.14
C VAL A 332 28.10 5.96 -32.66
N ARG A 333 29.05 5.76 -33.60
CA ARG A 333 30.46 5.57 -33.30
C ARG A 333 31.11 6.84 -32.75
N ASP A 334 30.94 7.97 -33.45
CA ASP A 334 31.63 9.23 -33.15
C ASP A 334 31.18 9.82 -31.80
N LYS A 335 29.92 9.60 -31.42
CA LYS A 335 29.35 10.07 -30.16
C LYS A 335 29.26 8.99 -29.07
N GLY A 336 29.77 7.78 -29.32
CA GLY A 336 29.75 6.67 -28.35
C GLY A 336 28.34 6.36 -27.83
N LEU A 337 27.34 6.39 -28.72
CA LEU A 337 25.93 6.21 -28.35
C LEU A 337 25.54 4.73 -28.33
N GLU A 338 24.64 4.37 -27.43
CA GLU A 338 24.00 3.05 -27.43
C GLU A 338 22.73 3.09 -28.28
N VAL A 339 22.56 2.12 -29.18
CA VAL A 339 21.37 1.97 -30.01
C VAL A 339 20.40 0.99 -29.34
N LYS A 340 19.21 1.47 -29.01
CA LYS A 340 18.11 0.65 -28.48
C LYS A 340 16.98 0.58 -29.52
N SER A 341 16.35 -0.58 -29.63
CA SER A 341 15.15 -0.77 -30.46
C SER A 341 13.91 -0.71 -29.59
N ALA A 342 12.87 0.00 -30.03
CA ALA A 342 11.58 0.05 -29.37
C ALA A 342 10.47 -0.29 -30.38
N GLU A 343 9.54 -1.14 -29.97
CA GLU A 343 8.33 -1.43 -30.73
C GLU A 343 7.27 -0.38 -30.39
N ILE A 344 6.76 0.32 -31.40
CA ILE A 344 5.71 1.33 -31.22
C ILE A 344 4.44 0.86 -31.91
N ARG A 345 3.37 0.72 -31.12
CA ARG A 345 2.04 0.30 -31.59
C ARG A 345 1.11 1.51 -31.67
N ARG A 346 0.08 1.41 -32.51
CA ARG A 346 -0.99 2.44 -32.57
C ARG A 346 -1.78 2.50 -31.25
N ALA A 347 -1.91 1.37 -30.55
CA ALA A 347 -2.54 1.27 -29.25
C ALA A 347 -1.52 1.44 -28.10
N GLY A 348 -1.90 2.21 -27.07
CA GLY A 348 -1.05 2.50 -25.89
C GLY A 348 -0.06 3.65 -26.11
N ASP A 349 0.29 4.38 -25.05
CA ASP A 349 1.10 5.61 -25.14
C ASP A 349 2.52 5.47 -24.57
N TYR A 350 2.81 4.33 -23.94
CA TYR A 350 4.10 4.05 -23.32
C TYR A 350 5.04 3.33 -24.30
N ILE A 351 6.27 3.81 -24.40
CA ILE A 351 7.34 3.23 -25.21
C ILE A 351 8.43 2.72 -24.26
N ALA A 352 8.74 1.43 -24.33
CA ALA A 352 9.73 0.82 -23.45
C ALA A 352 11.09 1.53 -23.58
N GLY A 353 11.61 2.01 -22.45
CA GLY A 353 12.89 2.72 -22.36
C GLY A 353 12.85 4.21 -22.76
N LEU A 354 11.71 4.72 -23.26
CA LEU A 354 11.54 6.14 -23.62
C LEU A 354 10.37 6.82 -22.89
N GLY A 355 9.53 6.04 -22.20
CA GLY A 355 8.36 6.57 -21.50
C GLY A 355 7.24 6.98 -22.45
N THR A 356 6.48 7.99 -22.06
CA THR A 356 5.32 8.47 -22.83
C THR A 356 5.75 9.61 -23.77
N LEU A 357 5.75 9.36 -25.08
CA LEU A 357 6.14 10.34 -26.11
C LEU A 357 5.05 10.47 -27.20
N PRO A 358 3.98 11.25 -26.95
CA PRO A 358 2.87 11.39 -27.88
C PRO A 358 3.28 11.91 -29.27
N GLN A 359 4.20 12.89 -29.32
CA GLN A 359 4.66 13.49 -30.57
C GLN A 359 5.43 12.49 -31.44
N LEU A 360 6.27 11.64 -30.83
CA LEU A 360 6.97 10.57 -31.53
C LEU A 360 5.98 9.56 -32.10
N LYS A 361 4.94 9.22 -31.34
CA LYS A 361 3.94 8.25 -31.77
C LYS A 361 3.17 8.71 -33.00
N GLU A 362 2.82 9.99 -33.10
CA GLU A 362 2.15 10.53 -34.29
C GLU A 362 3.07 10.51 -35.52
N GLU A 363 4.33 10.87 -35.33
CA GLU A 363 5.28 11.03 -36.41
C GLU A 363 5.91 9.70 -36.87
N VAL A 364 6.13 8.73 -36.00
CA VAL A 364 6.85 7.48 -36.37
C VAL A 364 6.12 6.67 -37.45
N PHE A 365 4.79 6.78 -37.54
CA PHE A 365 4.00 6.11 -38.57
C PHE A 365 4.01 6.80 -39.94
N SER A 366 4.57 8.02 -40.05
CA SER A 366 4.82 8.66 -41.36
C SER A 366 6.19 8.28 -41.93
N LEU A 367 7.13 7.80 -41.11
CA LEU A 367 8.49 7.45 -41.53
C LEU A 367 8.54 6.20 -42.42
N SER A 368 9.54 6.15 -43.30
CA SER A 368 9.75 5.06 -44.26
C SER A 368 11.24 4.78 -44.49
N VAL A 369 11.57 3.78 -45.32
CA VAL A 369 12.96 3.53 -45.72
C VAL A 369 13.55 4.72 -46.50
N GLU A 370 12.72 5.43 -47.27
CA GLU A 370 13.12 6.62 -48.04
C GLU A 370 13.23 7.88 -47.17
N GLN A 371 12.44 7.97 -46.10
CA GLN A 371 12.48 9.04 -45.11
C GLN A 371 12.59 8.46 -43.70
N PRO A 372 13.79 7.98 -43.31
CA PRO A 372 13.93 7.19 -42.09
C PRO A 372 14.05 8.01 -40.82
N PHE A 373 14.06 9.34 -40.89
CA PHE A 373 14.28 10.23 -39.74
C PHE A 373 13.11 11.21 -39.55
N PRO A 374 12.70 11.46 -38.29
CA PRO A 374 11.67 12.43 -37.96
C PRO A 374 12.12 13.88 -38.20
N ALA A 375 11.18 14.81 -38.17
CA ALA A 375 11.40 16.23 -38.33
C ALA A 375 12.08 16.86 -37.11
N SER A 376 11.84 16.31 -35.91
CA SER A 376 12.35 16.84 -34.64
C SER A 376 12.92 15.75 -33.73
N VAL A 377 13.71 16.17 -32.75
CA VAL A 377 14.19 15.30 -31.66
C VAL A 377 13.16 15.27 -30.54
N TYR A 378 13.16 14.19 -29.76
CA TYR A 378 12.20 14.01 -28.66
C TYR A 378 12.90 14.12 -27.31
N GLN A 379 12.20 14.69 -26.33
CA GLN A 379 12.72 14.88 -24.97
C GLN A 379 12.23 13.77 -24.05
N THR A 380 13.16 13.21 -23.28
CA THR A 380 12.89 12.22 -22.23
C THR A 380 13.51 12.68 -20.92
N ASP A 381 13.19 12.00 -19.83
CA ASP A 381 13.85 12.15 -18.53
C ASP A 381 15.37 11.90 -18.61
N GLN A 382 15.81 11.04 -19.53
CA GLN A 382 17.23 10.70 -19.74
C GLN A 382 17.97 11.65 -20.71
N GLY A 383 17.26 12.61 -21.32
CA GLY A 383 17.81 13.56 -22.29
C GLY A 383 17.13 13.52 -23.66
N SER A 384 17.80 14.06 -24.67
CA SER A 384 17.25 14.16 -26.03
C SER A 384 17.49 12.88 -26.84
N VAL A 385 16.49 12.43 -27.59
CA VAL A 385 16.54 11.18 -28.35
C VAL A 385 16.33 11.45 -29.83
N VAL A 386 17.24 10.89 -30.62
CA VAL A 386 17.15 10.82 -32.09
C VAL A 386 16.66 9.43 -32.45
N VAL A 387 15.61 9.36 -33.27
CA VAL A 387 14.97 8.10 -33.68
C VAL A 387 15.25 7.85 -35.15
N LYS A 388 15.48 6.59 -35.50
CA LYS A 388 15.59 6.11 -36.88
C LYS A 388 14.54 5.03 -37.11
N PHE A 389 13.79 5.17 -38.20
CA PHE A 389 12.91 4.12 -38.70
C PHE A 389 13.73 2.89 -39.06
N LYS A 390 13.39 1.76 -38.44
CA LYS A 390 14.05 0.48 -38.68
C LYS A 390 13.26 -0.33 -39.70
N GLU A 391 12.01 -0.64 -39.36
CA GLU A 391 11.11 -1.44 -40.17
C GLU A 391 9.66 -1.15 -39.80
N ARG A 392 8.74 -1.49 -40.71
CA ARG A 392 7.30 -1.41 -40.48
C ARG A 392 6.70 -2.79 -40.66
N GLN A 393 6.11 -3.30 -39.61
CA GLN A 393 5.25 -4.47 -39.69
C GLN A 393 3.82 -4.02 -39.99
N THR A 394 3.28 -4.42 -41.14
CA THR A 394 1.86 -4.22 -41.45
C THR A 394 1.03 -5.33 -40.82
N ALA A 395 -0.27 -5.07 -40.62
CA ALA A 395 -1.19 -6.13 -40.24
C ALA A 395 -1.15 -7.25 -41.29
N ASP A 396 -1.06 -8.49 -40.83
CA ASP A 396 -1.14 -9.68 -41.68
C ASP A 396 -2.63 -10.04 -41.87
N PRO A 397 -3.18 -9.91 -43.09
CA PRO A 397 -4.60 -10.22 -43.36
C PRO A 397 -4.97 -11.66 -42.98
N ALA A 398 -4.06 -12.62 -43.14
CA ALA A 398 -4.34 -14.03 -42.82
C ALA A 398 -4.39 -14.27 -41.31
N GLN A 399 -3.60 -13.54 -40.52
CA GLN A 399 -3.72 -13.56 -39.06
C GLN A 399 -4.99 -12.84 -38.58
N PHE A 400 -5.35 -11.73 -39.22
CA PHE A 400 -6.61 -11.04 -38.92
C PHE A 400 -7.82 -11.94 -39.16
N GLU A 401 -7.89 -12.65 -40.28
CA GLU A 401 -8.99 -13.59 -40.57
C GLU A 401 -9.14 -14.68 -39.51
N LYS A 402 -8.02 -15.24 -39.03
CA LYS A 402 -8.02 -16.23 -37.92
C LYS A 402 -8.59 -15.66 -36.63
N GLN A 403 -8.47 -14.36 -36.40
CA GLN A 403 -8.91 -13.68 -35.18
C GLN A 403 -10.25 -12.92 -35.34
N ALA A 404 -10.74 -12.75 -36.56
CA ALA A 404 -11.88 -11.89 -36.89
C ALA A 404 -13.15 -12.27 -36.11
N SER A 405 -13.42 -13.57 -35.98
CA SER A 405 -14.59 -14.06 -35.22
C SER A 405 -14.49 -13.70 -33.73
N ALA A 406 -13.33 -13.93 -33.11
CA ALA A 406 -13.10 -13.61 -31.70
C ALA A 406 -13.17 -12.10 -31.43
N LEU A 407 -12.55 -11.29 -32.30
CA LEU A 407 -12.61 -9.83 -32.22
C LEU A 407 -14.04 -9.31 -32.38
N ARG A 408 -14.82 -9.86 -33.32
CA ARG A 408 -16.24 -9.51 -33.52
C ARG A 408 -17.08 -9.82 -32.29
N GLN A 409 -16.91 -11.01 -31.70
CA GLN A 409 -17.62 -11.36 -30.47
C GLN A 409 -17.23 -10.45 -29.30
N SER A 410 -15.95 -10.10 -29.17
CA SER A 410 -15.48 -9.16 -28.15
C SER A 410 -16.12 -7.78 -28.32
N LEU A 411 -16.15 -7.26 -29.55
CA LEU A 411 -16.76 -5.97 -29.87
C LEU A 411 -18.27 -5.97 -29.59
N ILE A 412 -18.98 -7.05 -29.95
CA ILE A 412 -20.41 -7.22 -29.64
C ILE A 412 -20.62 -7.18 -28.12
N ARG A 413 -19.86 -7.95 -27.35
CA ARG A 413 -19.96 -7.95 -25.88
C ARG A 413 -19.67 -6.57 -25.28
N SER A 414 -18.68 -5.85 -25.83
CA SER A 414 -18.36 -4.49 -25.40
C SER A 414 -19.53 -3.54 -25.68
N LYS A 415 -20.12 -3.58 -26.87
CA LYS A 415 -21.27 -2.74 -27.25
C LYS A 415 -22.53 -3.07 -26.46
N GLN A 416 -22.78 -4.35 -26.19
CA GLN A 416 -23.88 -4.77 -25.33
C GLN A 416 -23.73 -4.23 -23.91
N ARG A 417 -22.52 -4.27 -23.35
CA ARG A 417 -22.23 -3.72 -22.02
C ARG A 417 -22.40 -2.20 -21.99
N GLU A 418 -21.84 -1.49 -22.97
CA GLU A 418 -21.99 -0.04 -23.12
C GLU A 418 -23.48 0.38 -23.16
N LEU A 419 -24.29 -0.31 -23.98
CA LEU A 419 -25.73 -0.05 -24.06
C LEU A 419 -26.45 -0.35 -22.75
N PHE A 420 -26.11 -1.45 -22.09
CA PHE A 420 -26.70 -1.82 -20.81
C PHE A 420 -26.35 -0.81 -19.71
N ASP A 421 -25.10 -0.35 -19.64
CA ASP A 421 -24.65 0.66 -18.68
C ASP A 421 -25.34 2.01 -18.93
N GLN A 422 -25.47 2.42 -20.20
CA GLN A 422 -26.24 3.62 -20.56
C GLN A 422 -27.72 3.50 -20.18
N PHE A 423 -28.33 2.35 -20.43
CA PHE A 423 -29.71 2.06 -20.04
C PHE A 423 -29.89 2.11 -18.53
N LEU A 424 -29.02 1.44 -17.76
CA LEU A 424 -29.03 1.46 -16.30
C LEU A 424 -28.84 2.87 -15.74
N ASN A 425 -27.88 3.64 -16.28
CA ASN A 425 -27.67 5.02 -15.85
C ASN A 425 -28.90 5.90 -16.15
N THR A 426 -29.54 5.70 -17.29
CA THR A 426 -30.79 6.41 -17.64
C THR A 426 -31.95 6.02 -16.72
N LEU A 427 -32.05 4.76 -16.32
CA LEU A 427 -33.04 4.32 -15.33
C LEU A 427 -32.77 4.94 -13.96
N LYS A 428 -31.52 4.90 -13.50
CA LYS A 428 -31.11 5.49 -12.21
C LYS A 428 -31.40 6.99 -12.12
N THR A 429 -31.28 7.75 -13.21
CA THR A 429 -31.61 9.18 -13.22
C THR A 429 -33.11 9.46 -13.27
N LYS A 430 -33.92 8.53 -13.80
CA LYS A 430 -35.39 8.68 -13.93
C LYS A 430 -36.19 8.00 -12.83
N THR A 431 -35.56 7.16 -12.02
CA THR A 431 -36.20 6.45 -10.91
C THR A 431 -35.77 7.08 -9.59
N GLU A 432 -36.74 7.33 -8.71
CA GLU A 432 -36.48 7.80 -7.36
C GLU A 432 -35.88 6.65 -6.53
N ILE A 433 -34.59 6.74 -6.22
CA ILE A 433 -33.86 5.71 -5.46
C ILE A 433 -33.74 6.18 -4.01
N TRP A 434 -34.46 5.49 -3.11
CA TRP A 434 -34.32 5.69 -1.67
C TRP A 434 -33.20 4.80 -1.11
N VAL A 435 -32.18 5.42 -0.52
CA VAL A 435 -31.06 4.72 0.13
C VAL A 435 -31.14 4.94 1.64
N ASP A 436 -31.41 3.87 2.40
CA ASP A 436 -31.42 3.90 3.87
C ASP A 436 -29.97 3.90 4.41
N THR A 437 -29.41 5.10 4.53
CA THR A 437 -28.04 5.33 4.97
C THR A 437 -27.78 4.92 6.42
N LYS A 438 -28.84 4.77 7.25
CA LYS A 438 -28.70 4.35 8.66
C LYS A 438 -28.32 2.88 8.80
N ARG A 439 -28.64 2.05 7.81
CA ARG A 439 -28.34 0.62 7.82
C ARG A 439 -26.90 0.28 7.41
N PHE A 440 -26.17 1.24 6.83
CA PHE A 440 -24.80 1.05 6.31
C PHE A 440 -23.73 1.92 6.98
N ALA A 441 -24.09 2.76 7.97
CA ALA A 441 -23.17 3.62 8.70
C ALA A 441 -22.40 2.90 9.84
N GLY A 442 -22.22 1.58 9.74
CA GLY A 442 -21.67 0.74 10.81
C GLY A 442 -20.68 -0.31 10.34
N VAL A 443 -19.78 0.04 9.41
CA VAL A 443 -18.52 -0.67 9.13
C VAL A 443 -17.40 0.35 9.08
#